data_AF-A0A6J7RYJ7-F1
#
_entry.id   AF-A0A6J7RYJ7-F1
#
_cell.length_a   1.000
_cell.length_b   1.000
_cell.length_c   1.000
_cell.angle_alpha   90.00
_cell.angle_beta   90.00
_cell.angle_gamma   90.00
#
_symmetry.space_group_name_H-M   'P 1'
#
loop_
_entity.id
_entity.type
_entity.pdbx_description
1 polymer ?
#
loop_
_entity_poly.entity_id
_entity_poly.type
_entity_poly.pdbx_seq_one_letter_code
_entity_poly.pdbx_strand_id
1 'polypeptide(L)'
;MSTKTTFKRVALIAVASLGLGVLTSIAPANAAAAIFTGSTPGGTFDDDSDTLSIDQTSGANNFVSITTADAKEGVVTISGSKLSVAATVEEATVDADGLSASQTGEEPITYKIPTKSAGTITVKFFETDGGVTSTTVTETVEITVIDAAQLKVSAANSKSIITTDDDAEIVIGENYDNGNDGKTKDDTVTAVGVGNDGEVATIELGVVDGTAAKNPIDGDTLSAVITGAGLVLGDGANPARVATTEVDAGFAAFTVHADGTSGTGTITISDGKTVIATEKVTFSGAPKTITVTQNYKVGPGTDTFGTVDAEDGAVTLTVKDKDGILVPNADGEDNYEIVATSSDKTIIKGFTKGAGTIGNNDDGTYEVVAETATSTSGKSASVTYTIVDTDDDDTVLATSAAVKFAVGGETIASLVLSSDKAVYAPGDKITLTLTAKDADGFAVADGAYDVFTANSEEFAGLVASTSTTSAPFSYADDTDTGTAFTGGIATATMFAPLIGGPVSVSGTTAETAELDTAADELAVTVSMTVSSAAAGNSAQITSLLKKINALTKLIAKIQKKLGIK
;
A
#
# COMPACT_ATOMS: atom_id res chain seq x y z
N MET A 1 71.69 -13.98 -22.79
CA MET A 1 72.58 -14.25 -21.63
C MET A 1 73.29 -12.97 -21.24
N SER A 2 73.24 -12.61 -19.95
CA SER A 2 74.17 -11.68 -19.26
C SER A 2 74.09 -10.20 -19.69
N THR A 3 74.13 -9.13 -18.87
CA THR A 3 74.58 -8.92 -17.49
C THR A 3 74.15 -7.50 -17.05
N LYS A 4 73.68 -7.39 -15.81
CA LYS A 4 73.82 -6.32 -14.80
C LYS A 4 74.32 -4.87 -15.14
N THR A 5 73.62 -3.94 -14.46
CA THR A 5 74.07 -2.77 -13.64
C THR A 5 74.46 -1.44 -14.31
N THR A 6 73.84 -0.32 -13.86
CA THR A 6 74.50 0.91 -13.31
C THR A 6 73.50 2.01 -12.81
N PHE A 7 72.17 1.93 -13.00
CA PHE A 7 71.29 3.11 -12.76
C PHE A 7 70.75 3.40 -11.34
N LYS A 8 71.25 2.78 -10.25
CA LYS A 8 70.65 2.94 -8.90
C LYS A 8 71.37 3.84 -7.89
N ARG A 9 72.39 4.63 -8.28
CA ARG A 9 73.15 5.47 -7.31
C ARG A 9 73.09 6.99 -7.48
N VAL A 10 72.37 7.52 -8.47
CA VAL A 10 72.28 8.98 -8.68
C VAL A 10 70.97 9.59 -8.15
N ALA A 11 69.92 8.80 -7.94
CA ALA A 11 68.65 9.32 -7.42
C ALA A 11 68.63 9.60 -5.90
N LEU A 12 69.63 9.13 -5.13
CA LEU A 12 69.64 9.31 -3.68
C LEU A 12 70.33 10.62 -3.22
N ILE A 13 71.09 11.29 -4.10
CA ILE A 13 71.90 12.46 -3.70
C ILE A 13 71.21 13.80 -3.98
N ALA A 14 70.06 13.82 -4.67
CA ALA A 14 69.29 15.05 -4.91
C ALA A 14 68.21 15.35 -3.85
N VAL A 15 67.87 14.40 -2.97
CA VAL A 15 66.81 14.59 -1.95
C VAL A 15 67.36 15.03 -0.59
N ALA A 16 68.68 14.91 -0.36
CA ALA A 16 69.29 15.33 0.91
C ALA A 16 69.62 16.84 0.98
N SER A 17 69.66 17.56 -0.15
CA SER A 17 70.03 18.99 -0.17
C SER A 17 68.83 19.96 -0.25
N LEU A 18 67.59 19.46 -0.34
CA LEU A 18 66.38 20.29 -0.21
C LEU A 18 65.74 20.23 1.19
N GLY A 19 66.24 19.37 2.08
CA GLY A 19 65.71 19.18 3.44
C GLY A 19 66.43 19.96 4.56
N LEU A 20 67.46 20.75 4.24
CA LEU A 20 68.30 21.43 5.25
C LEU A 20 68.35 22.96 5.11
N GLY A 21 67.61 23.55 4.15
CA GLY A 21 67.68 24.98 3.82
C GLY A 21 66.48 25.84 4.23
N VAL A 22 65.43 25.25 4.81
CA VAL A 22 64.22 25.97 5.27
C VAL A 22 63.92 25.65 6.74
N LEU A 23 64.96 25.48 7.54
CA LEU A 23 64.87 25.68 9.00
C LEU A 23 64.78 27.18 9.27
N THR A 24 63.68 27.82 8.84
CA THR A 24 63.12 28.88 9.67
C THR A 24 62.71 28.18 10.95
N SER A 25 63.23 28.63 12.08
CA SER A 25 62.77 28.21 13.40
C SER A 25 61.25 28.32 13.45
N ILE A 26 60.56 27.20 13.24
CA ILE A 26 59.22 27.04 13.78
C ILE A 26 59.50 26.91 15.26
N ALA A 27 59.44 28.05 15.97
CA ALA A 27 59.29 28.03 17.41
C ALA A 27 58.17 27.01 17.70
N PRO A 28 58.28 26.17 18.75
CA PRO A 28 57.12 25.41 19.19
C PRO A 28 55.96 26.40 19.26
N ALA A 29 54.91 26.16 18.47
CA ALA A 29 53.64 26.79 18.75
C ALA A 29 53.29 26.21 20.11
N ASN A 30 53.56 26.96 21.17
CA ASN A 30 52.97 26.69 22.46
C ASN A 30 51.47 26.72 22.19
N ALA A 31 50.83 25.55 22.16
CA ALA A 31 49.38 25.47 22.20
C ALA A 31 48.97 26.27 23.45
N ALA A 32 48.21 27.33 23.24
CA ALA A 32 47.87 28.25 24.31
C ALA A 32 46.90 27.51 25.22
N ALA A 33 47.32 27.22 26.45
CA ALA A 33 46.52 26.44 27.40
C ALA A 33 45.09 26.98 27.52
N ALA A 34 44.11 26.07 27.43
CA ALA A 34 42.68 26.33 27.55
C ALA A 34 42.39 27.26 28.72
N ILE A 35 41.66 28.34 28.45
CA ILE A 35 41.23 29.29 29.48
C ILE A 35 40.01 28.74 30.19
N PHE A 36 39.12 28.00 29.52
CA PHE A 36 38.03 27.29 30.17
C PHE A 36 38.26 25.78 30.27
N THR A 37 38.06 25.26 31.47
CA THR A 37 37.79 23.84 31.73
C THR A 37 36.40 23.72 32.31
N GLY A 38 35.73 22.57 32.22
CA GLY A 38 34.35 22.49 32.66
C GLY A 38 33.91 21.11 33.10
N SER A 39 32.71 21.07 33.68
CA SER A 39 32.01 19.82 33.94
C SER A 39 30.52 19.99 33.76
N THR A 40 29.89 19.04 33.10
CA THR A 40 28.45 18.78 33.22
C THR A 40 28.25 17.65 34.24
N PRO A 41 27.01 17.38 34.68
CA PRO A 41 26.72 16.16 35.44
C PRO A 41 27.18 14.86 34.74
N GLY A 42 27.44 14.89 33.42
CA GLY A 42 27.86 13.74 32.61
C GLY A 42 29.37 13.60 32.36
N GLY A 43 30.22 14.55 32.79
CA GLY A 43 31.67 14.44 32.58
C GLY A 43 32.42 15.78 32.67
N THR A 44 33.75 15.70 32.60
CA THR A 44 34.66 16.86 32.52
C THR A 44 35.07 17.14 31.07
N PHE A 45 35.21 18.40 30.70
CA PHE A 45 35.69 18.84 29.39
C PHE A 45 36.92 19.72 29.56
N ASP A 46 37.94 19.44 28.76
CA ASP A 46 39.23 20.13 28.71
C ASP A 46 39.70 20.05 27.26
N ASP A 47 39.43 21.10 26.48
CA ASP A 47 39.80 21.19 25.06
C ASP A 47 40.55 22.50 24.83
N ASP A 48 41.66 22.42 24.10
CA ASP A 48 42.59 23.54 23.84
C ASP A 48 42.17 24.35 22.60
N SER A 49 40.86 24.39 22.33
CA SER A 49 40.29 24.99 21.12
C SER A 49 39.73 26.38 21.40
N ASP A 50 39.81 27.28 20.40
CA ASP A 50 39.26 28.64 20.51
C ASP A 50 37.73 28.66 20.74
N THR A 51 37.05 27.53 20.45
CA THR A 51 35.61 27.32 20.67
C THR A 51 35.32 25.93 21.23
N LEU A 52 34.91 25.86 22.50
CA LEU A 52 34.43 24.63 23.14
C LEU A 52 32.91 24.45 22.95
N SER A 53 32.47 23.28 22.47
CA SER A 53 31.04 22.94 22.31
C SER A 53 30.59 21.95 23.39
N ILE A 54 29.47 22.24 24.05
CA ILE A 54 28.90 21.43 25.13
C ILE A 54 27.41 21.18 24.87
N ASP A 55 26.97 19.94 24.90
CA ASP A 55 25.53 19.61 24.87
C ASP A 55 24.98 19.43 26.28
N GLN A 56 23.81 19.99 26.54
CA GLN A 56 23.14 19.90 27.85
C GLN A 56 21.62 19.81 27.71
N THR A 57 20.95 19.31 28.74
CA THR A 57 19.47 19.24 28.78
C THR A 57 18.87 20.40 29.57
N SER A 58 17.71 20.88 29.13
CA SER A 58 16.93 21.88 29.84
C SER A 58 16.44 21.36 31.19
N GLY A 59 16.40 22.20 32.22
CA GLY A 59 15.86 21.81 33.52
C GLY A 59 16.01 22.88 34.57
N ALA A 60 15.05 22.96 35.49
CA ALA A 60 15.03 24.00 36.53
C ALA A 60 16.29 23.99 37.41
N ASN A 61 16.90 22.82 37.59
CA ASN A 61 18.08 22.57 38.42
C ASN A 61 19.33 22.18 37.60
N ASN A 62 19.25 22.19 36.27
CA ASN A 62 20.36 21.81 35.41
C ASN A 62 21.29 23.02 35.24
N PHE A 63 22.59 22.75 35.23
CA PHE A 63 23.61 23.76 34.98
C PHE A 63 24.86 23.14 34.34
N VAL A 64 25.61 23.96 33.62
CA VAL A 64 26.99 23.68 33.22
C VAL A 64 27.91 24.41 34.18
N SER A 65 28.99 23.77 34.61
CA SER A 65 30.06 24.44 35.34
C SER A 65 31.22 24.72 34.40
N ILE A 66 31.64 25.98 34.35
CA ILE A 66 32.80 26.42 33.59
C ILE A 66 33.78 27.06 34.56
N THR A 67 35.02 26.63 34.54
CA THR A 67 36.12 27.05 35.41
C THR A 67 37.18 27.74 34.57
N THR A 68 37.58 28.96 34.93
CA THR A 68 38.72 29.61 34.28
C THR A 68 40.05 29.07 34.79
N ALA A 69 41.07 29.00 33.94
CA ALA A 69 42.42 28.61 34.31
C ALA A 69 43.06 29.54 35.36
N ASP A 70 44.06 29.01 36.08
CA ASP A 70 44.91 29.76 37.02
C ASP A 70 45.55 30.99 36.35
N ALA A 71 45.84 32.04 37.12
CA ALA A 71 46.63 33.19 36.66
C ALA A 71 45.98 34.01 35.52
N LYS A 72 44.65 33.95 35.32
CA LYS A 72 43.93 34.65 34.24
C LYS A 72 43.02 35.77 34.73
N GLU A 73 43.44 37.02 34.47
CA GLU A 73 42.63 38.22 34.66
C GLU A 73 41.76 38.49 33.42
N GLY A 74 40.48 38.84 33.63
CA GLY A 74 39.58 39.01 32.50
C GLY A 74 38.14 39.32 32.84
N VAL A 75 37.34 39.41 31.78
CA VAL A 75 35.89 39.54 31.85
C VAL A 75 35.25 38.36 31.14
N VAL A 76 34.40 37.63 31.86
CA VAL A 76 33.52 36.62 31.29
C VAL A 76 32.21 37.30 30.94
N THR A 77 31.68 37.06 29.74
CA THR A 77 30.34 37.50 29.35
C THR A 77 29.50 36.30 28.93
N ILE A 78 28.18 36.37 29.12
CA ILE A 78 27.25 35.32 28.74
C ILE A 78 26.05 35.88 27.96
N SER A 79 25.58 35.13 26.98
CA SER A 79 24.29 35.34 26.33
C SER A 79 23.46 34.06 26.35
N GLY A 80 22.14 34.18 26.47
CA GLY A 80 21.22 33.03 26.52
C GLY A 80 20.97 32.46 27.92
N SER A 81 21.78 32.82 28.92
CA SER A 81 21.55 32.47 30.34
C SER A 81 22.16 33.53 31.27
N LYS A 82 22.45 33.16 32.53
CA LYS A 82 23.07 34.01 33.55
C LYS A 82 24.21 33.28 34.24
N LEU A 83 25.25 34.03 34.60
CA LEU A 83 26.36 33.57 35.43
C LEU A 83 25.95 33.56 36.91
N SER A 84 26.50 32.61 37.65
CA SER A 84 26.54 32.63 39.12
C SER A 84 27.85 32.01 39.58
N VAL A 85 28.48 32.56 40.62
CA VAL A 85 29.69 31.97 41.21
C VAL A 85 29.30 31.13 42.43
N ALA A 86 30.06 30.07 42.72
CA ALA A 86 29.97 29.43 44.02
C ALA A 86 30.35 30.45 45.12
N ALA A 87 29.58 30.51 46.21
CA ALA A 87 29.39 31.69 47.07
C ALA A 87 30.58 32.17 47.93
N THR A 88 31.85 31.93 47.57
CA THR A 88 33.02 32.31 48.38
C THR A 88 34.28 32.53 47.55
N VAL A 89 34.21 33.36 46.50
CA VAL A 89 35.44 33.77 45.79
C VAL A 89 35.52 35.29 45.80
N GLU A 90 36.48 35.81 46.57
CA GLU A 90 36.73 37.26 46.72
C GLU A 90 37.31 37.88 45.44
N GLU A 91 37.75 37.03 44.50
CA GLU A 91 38.49 37.37 43.29
C GLU A 91 37.63 37.51 42.02
N ALA A 92 36.31 37.23 42.10
CA ALA A 92 35.36 37.39 41.00
C ALA A 92 34.09 38.12 41.42
N THR A 93 33.69 39.13 40.66
CA THR A 93 32.44 39.87 40.86
C THR A 93 31.52 39.67 39.66
N VAL A 94 30.37 39.03 39.87
CA VAL A 94 29.29 38.93 38.87
C VAL A 94 28.43 40.18 38.92
N ASP A 95 28.18 40.76 37.75
CA ASP A 95 27.32 41.92 37.63
C ASP A 95 25.88 41.62 38.05
N ALA A 96 25.15 42.65 38.51
CA ALA A 96 23.81 42.47 39.07
C ALA A 96 22.79 41.87 38.09
N ASP A 97 23.00 42.01 36.79
CA ASP A 97 22.17 41.38 35.76
C ASP A 97 22.50 39.90 35.52
N GLY A 98 23.69 39.47 35.94
CA GLY A 98 24.27 38.14 35.75
C GLY A 98 24.82 37.90 34.35
N LEU A 99 25.03 38.93 33.53
CA LEU A 99 25.47 38.79 32.13
C LEU A 99 26.99 38.89 31.94
N SER A 100 27.69 39.38 32.96
CA SER A 100 29.15 39.44 32.98
C SER A 100 29.72 39.21 34.37
N ALA A 101 30.98 38.81 34.41
CA ALA A 101 31.76 38.71 35.62
C ALA A 101 33.19 39.19 35.36
N SER A 102 33.74 40.00 36.26
CA SER A 102 35.15 40.39 36.24
C SER A 102 35.92 39.55 37.25
N GLN A 103 37.11 39.08 36.86
CA GLN A 103 37.99 38.28 37.70
C GLN A 103 39.42 38.84 37.74
N THR A 104 40.07 38.68 38.90
CA THR A 104 41.41 39.22 39.22
C THR A 104 42.53 38.18 39.23
N GLY A 105 42.22 36.95 38.78
CA GLY A 105 43.20 36.04 38.21
C GLY A 105 44.23 35.41 39.16
N GLU A 106 44.02 35.35 40.48
CA GLU A 106 44.96 34.64 41.36
C GLU A 106 44.64 33.13 41.46
N GLU A 107 43.36 32.75 41.44
CA GLU A 107 42.89 31.35 41.50
C GLU A 107 41.79 31.02 40.44
N PRO A 108 41.51 29.74 40.14
CA PRO A 108 40.46 29.32 39.20
C PRO A 108 39.07 29.72 39.70
N ILE A 109 38.25 30.27 38.81
CA ILE A 109 36.88 30.66 39.13
C ILE A 109 35.89 29.74 38.44
N THR A 110 35.08 29.01 39.20
CA THR A 110 33.97 28.21 38.66
C THR A 110 32.66 28.99 38.61
N TYR A 111 32.19 29.23 37.39
CA TYR A 111 30.87 29.76 37.08
C TYR A 111 29.87 28.62 36.87
N LYS A 112 28.70 28.74 37.49
CA LYS A 112 27.53 27.89 37.23
C LYS A 112 26.58 28.61 36.29
N ILE A 113 26.24 27.94 35.20
CA ILE A 113 25.40 28.45 34.12
C ILE A 113 24.13 27.62 34.06
N PRO A 114 22.98 28.13 34.53
CA PRO A 114 21.73 27.39 34.48
C PRO A 114 21.29 27.11 33.04
N THR A 115 20.86 25.89 32.76
CA THR A 115 20.31 25.50 31.46
C THR A 115 18.80 25.31 31.59
N LYS A 116 18.08 26.38 31.96
CA LYS A 116 16.64 26.29 32.31
C LYS A 116 15.72 26.07 31.11
N SER A 117 16.10 26.57 29.94
CA SER A 117 15.31 26.53 28.71
C SER A 117 16.19 26.06 27.57
N ALA A 118 15.59 25.45 26.55
CA ALA A 118 16.28 25.05 25.34
C ALA A 118 16.78 26.27 24.53
N GLY A 119 17.84 26.07 23.75
CA GLY A 119 18.49 27.10 22.93
C GLY A 119 20.01 27.08 23.08
N THR A 120 20.68 28.05 22.45
CA THR A 120 22.14 28.20 22.53
C THR A 120 22.51 29.22 23.60
N ILE A 121 23.43 28.83 24.48
CA ILE A 121 24.08 29.73 25.44
C ILE A 121 25.51 29.92 24.96
N THR A 122 25.98 31.16 24.93
CA THR A 122 27.36 31.48 24.52
C THR A 122 28.06 32.18 25.66
N VAL A 123 29.22 31.68 26.05
CA VAL A 123 30.09 32.25 27.08
C VAL A 123 31.37 32.70 26.38
N LYS A 124 31.87 33.88 26.72
CA LYS A 124 33.07 34.45 26.10
C LYS A 124 34.00 34.98 27.16
N PHE A 125 35.29 34.68 27.03
CA PHE A 125 36.34 35.27 27.84
C PHE A 125 37.04 36.40 27.08
N PHE A 126 37.28 37.50 27.77
CA PHE A 126 38.10 38.62 27.30
C PHE A 126 39.24 38.84 28.30
N GLU A 127 40.48 38.63 27.86
CA GLU A 127 41.65 38.83 28.72
C GLU A 127 41.83 40.31 29.08
N THR A 128 42.27 40.57 30.31
CA THR A 128 42.64 41.91 30.79
C THR A 128 44.14 41.95 31.01
N ASP A 129 44.82 42.93 30.42
CA ASP A 129 46.25 43.18 30.65
C ASP A 129 46.45 44.65 31.05
N GLY A 130 47.24 44.88 32.10
CA GLY A 130 47.51 46.22 32.63
C GLY A 130 46.24 47.01 33.03
N GLY A 131 45.16 46.31 33.43
CA GLY A 131 43.88 46.91 33.78
C GLY A 131 43.00 47.31 32.58
N VAL A 132 43.34 46.88 31.35
CA VAL A 132 42.56 47.11 30.14
C VAL A 132 42.04 45.80 29.58
N THR A 133 40.72 45.63 29.53
CA THR A 133 40.08 44.46 28.92
C THR A 133 40.13 44.51 27.40
N SER A 134 40.54 43.41 26.78
CA SER A 134 40.57 43.23 25.34
C SER A 134 39.18 43.39 24.70
N THR A 135 39.12 43.88 23.46
CA THR A 135 37.90 43.87 22.63
C THR A 135 37.77 42.62 21.77
N THR A 136 38.80 41.78 21.74
CA THR A 136 38.82 40.50 21.01
C THR A 136 38.52 39.38 22.00
N VAL A 137 37.63 38.46 21.61
CA VAL A 137 37.32 37.26 22.40
C VAL A 137 38.54 36.35 22.40
N THR A 138 38.98 35.92 23.58
CA THR A 138 40.10 34.99 23.71
C THR A 138 39.63 33.54 23.58
N GLU A 139 38.47 33.21 24.15
CA GLU A 139 37.87 31.87 24.03
C GLU A 139 36.34 31.96 24.09
N THR A 140 35.66 31.06 23.36
CA THR A 140 34.21 30.94 23.36
C THR A 140 33.78 29.55 23.82
N VAL A 141 32.76 29.47 24.68
CA VAL A 141 32.05 28.21 24.97
C VAL A 141 30.63 28.31 24.44
N GLU A 142 30.24 27.40 23.56
CA GLU A 142 28.87 27.25 23.07
C GLU A 142 28.22 26.06 23.77
N ILE A 143 27.16 26.33 24.53
CA ILE A 143 26.34 25.30 25.17
C ILE A 143 25.03 25.18 24.39
N THR A 144 24.81 24.03 23.78
CA THR A 144 23.53 23.69 23.14
C THR A 144 22.63 23.04 24.18
N VAL A 145 21.54 23.71 24.55
CA VAL A 145 20.55 23.19 25.49
C VAL A 145 19.38 22.57 24.71
N ILE A 146 19.23 21.25 24.80
CA ILE A 146 18.10 20.51 24.24
C ILE A 146 16.95 20.52 25.25
N ASP A 147 15.71 20.62 24.77
CA ASP A 147 14.55 20.53 25.66
C ASP A 147 14.44 19.13 26.27
N ALA A 148 14.37 19.00 27.59
CA ALA A 148 14.12 17.73 28.28
C ALA A 148 12.85 17.02 27.77
N ALA A 149 11.85 17.77 27.29
CA ALA A 149 10.66 17.19 26.69
C ALA A 149 10.94 16.45 25.36
N GLN A 150 12.03 16.79 24.65
CA GLN A 150 12.46 16.11 23.44
C GLN A 150 13.21 14.79 23.74
N LEU A 151 13.65 14.56 24.97
CA LEU A 151 14.32 13.31 25.38
C LEU A 151 13.33 12.25 25.88
N LYS A 152 12.09 12.30 25.41
CA LYS A 152 11.02 11.35 25.72
C LYS A 152 10.50 10.73 24.43
N VAL A 153 9.78 9.62 24.54
CA VAL A 153 9.08 8.99 23.43
C VAL A 153 8.32 10.03 22.60
N SER A 154 8.61 10.06 21.31
CA SER A 154 8.02 10.99 20.35
C SER A 154 7.05 10.25 19.44
N ALA A 155 5.76 10.55 19.56
CA ALA A 155 4.73 10.03 18.63
C ALA A 155 4.97 10.45 17.17
N ALA A 156 5.63 11.60 16.95
CA ALA A 156 5.91 12.09 15.59
C ALA A 156 7.04 11.30 14.92
N ASN A 157 8.04 10.90 15.72
CA ASN A 157 9.26 10.26 15.22
C ASN A 157 9.19 8.73 15.28
N SER A 158 8.49 8.18 16.29
CA SER A 158 8.28 6.75 16.43
C SER A 158 7.36 6.21 15.33
N LYS A 159 7.50 4.93 15.03
CA LYS A 159 6.75 4.22 13.98
C LYS A 159 6.31 2.86 14.48
N SER A 160 5.22 2.37 13.90
CA SER A 160 4.71 1.02 14.06
C SER A 160 4.49 0.40 12.68
N ILE A 161 4.53 -0.92 12.62
CA ILE A 161 4.09 -1.74 11.48
C ILE A 161 3.36 -2.94 12.07
N ILE A 162 2.23 -3.31 11.48
CA ILE A 162 1.57 -4.59 11.74
C ILE A 162 1.79 -5.55 10.57
N THR A 163 2.11 -6.82 10.86
CA THR A 163 2.39 -7.83 9.84
C THR A 163 2.01 -9.24 10.30
N THR A 164 1.81 -10.14 9.34
CA THR A 164 1.61 -11.59 9.58
C THR A 164 2.87 -12.41 9.32
N ASP A 165 3.99 -11.74 9.00
CA ASP A 165 5.28 -12.37 8.71
C ASP A 165 6.20 -12.30 9.94
N ASP A 166 6.59 -13.46 10.47
CA ASP A 166 7.47 -13.59 11.64
C ASP A 166 8.89 -13.02 11.41
N ASP A 167 9.26 -12.73 10.15
CA ASP A 167 10.57 -12.21 9.75
C ASP A 167 10.61 -10.68 9.53
N ALA A 168 9.58 -9.93 9.91
CA ALA A 168 9.71 -8.48 9.93
C ALA A 168 10.69 -8.07 11.04
N GLU A 169 11.72 -7.31 10.69
CA GLU A 169 12.60 -6.65 11.65
C GLU A 169 12.57 -5.15 11.33
N ILE A 170 12.04 -4.33 12.23
CA ILE A 170 12.19 -2.88 12.11
C ILE A 170 13.67 -2.53 12.31
N VAL A 171 14.26 -1.73 11.43
CA VAL A 171 15.63 -1.19 11.61
C VAL A 171 15.56 0.26 12.07
N ILE A 172 16.10 0.58 13.25
CA ILE A 172 16.21 1.95 13.77
C ILE A 172 17.60 2.51 13.48
N GLY A 173 17.66 3.68 12.82
CA GLY A 173 18.82 4.56 12.88
C GLY A 173 19.98 4.24 11.92
N GLU A 174 19.77 4.43 10.62
CA GLU A 174 20.70 5.11 9.69
C GLU A 174 20.00 5.15 8.32
N ASN A 175 19.29 6.25 8.04
CA ASN A 175 18.33 6.32 6.94
C ASN A 175 17.30 5.18 7.00
N TYR A 176 16.04 5.58 7.15
CA TYR A 176 14.95 4.85 6.50
C TYR A 176 15.21 4.97 4.98
N ASP A 177 16.22 4.24 4.48
CA ASP A 177 16.56 4.21 3.07
C ASP A 177 15.51 3.32 2.43
N ASN A 178 14.77 3.91 1.50
CA ASN A 178 13.57 3.38 0.89
C ASN A 178 13.87 2.23 -0.10
N GLY A 179 14.70 1.28 0.29
CA GLY A 179 15.04 0.13 -0.53
C GLY A 179 16.09 -0.74 0.14
N ASN A 180 15.66 -1.84 0.77
CA ASN A 180 15.60 -3.11 0.04
C ASN A 180 14.97 -4.29 0.82
N ASP A 181 14.51 -4.11 2.06
CA ASP A 181 13.83 -5.20 2.81
C ASP A 181 12.31 -4.94 3.02
N GLY A 182 11.73 -4.04 2.21
CA GLY A 182 10.39 -4.21 1.65
C GLY A 182 9.15 -3.95 2.50
N LYS A 183 9.20 -3.81 3.83
CA LYS A 183 7.98 -3.59 4.64
C LYS A 183 7.99 -2.23 5.32
N THR A 184 7.30 -1.26 4.72
CA THR A 184 7.15 0.13 5.20
C THR A 184 5.69 0.56 5.33
N LYS A 185 4.78 -0.42 5.29
CA LYS A 185 3.35 -0.22 5.23
C LYS A 185 2.67 -1.25 6.11
N ASP A 186 1.68 -0.82 6.88
CA ASP A 186 0.80 -1.69 7.62
C ASP A 186 0.17 -2.72 6.67
N ASP A 187 0.30 -4.00 7.02
CA ASP A 187 -0.42 -5.04 6.32
C ASP A 187 -1.92 -4.89 6.61
N THR A 188 -2.74 -5.17 5.59
CA THR A 188 -4.17 -5.35 5.83
C THR A 188 -4.36 -6.73 6.44
N VAL A 189 -4.33 -6.81 7.77
CA VAL A 189 -4.49 -8.08 8.47
C VAL A 189 -5.97 -8.46 8.53
N THR A 190 -6.31 -9.57 7.86
CA THR A 190 -7.58 -10.26 8.04
C THR A 190 -7.29 -11.66 8.57
N ALA A 191 -7.96 -12.03 9.66
CA ALA A 191 -7.74 -13.32 10.32
C ALA A 191 -9.07 -14.01 10.61
N VAL A 192 -9.01 -15.31 10.86
CA VAL A 192 -10.16 -16.07 11.39
C VAL A 192 -10.26 -15.77 12.89
N GLY A 193 -11.40 -15.26 13.33
CA GLY A 193 -11.68 -14.89 14.71
C GLY A 193 -12.18 -16.05 15.56
N VAL A 194 -12.36 -17.24 14.97
CA VAL A 194 -12.92 -18.44 15.58
C VAL A 194 -11.90 -19.58 15.49
N GLY A 195 -11.64 -20.26 16.60
CA GLY A 195 -10.67 -21.37 16.66
C GLY A 195 -9.22 -20.92 16.93
N ASN A 196 -8.63 -21.53 17.96
CA ASN A 196 -7.28 -21.38 18.53
C ASN A 196 -6.79 -19.98 19.00
N ASP A 197 -6.19 -19.97 20.19
CA ASP A 197 -5.48 -18.87 20.85
C ASP A 197 -4.19 -18.43 20.11
N GLY A 198 -4.10 -18.73 18.81
CA GLY A 198 -2.94 -18.48 17.97
C GLY A 198 -2.71 -16.99 17.75
N GLU A 199 -1.45 -16.63 17.61
CA GLU A 199 -1.05 -15.33 17.11
C GLU A 199 -1.52 -15.17 15.66
N VAL A 200 -2.11 -14.02 15.34
CA VAL A 200 -2.61 -13.70 13.99
C VAL A 200 -1.81 -12.60 13.31
N ALA A 201 -1.03 -11.83 14.07
CA ALA A 201 -0.13 -10.79 13.58
C ALA A 201 0.80 -10.33 14.70
N THR A 202 1.94 -9.77 14.33
CA THR A 202 2.83 -9.00 15.20
C THR A 202 2.76 -7.53 14.84
N ILE A 203 2.75 -6.67 15.86
CA ILE A 203 2.95 -5.22 15.76
C ILE A 203 4.34 -4.91 16.28
N GLU A 204 5.20 -4.44 15.40
CA GLU A 204 6.55 -4.02 15.75
C GLU A 204 6.61 -2.49 15.86
N LEU A 205 7.41 -1.98 16.79
CA LEU A 205 7.57 -0.55 17.02
C LEU A 205 9.04 -0.13 17.05
N GLY A 206 9.33 0.93 16.31
CA GLY A 206 10.54 1.73 16.48
C GLY A 206 10.25 2.96 17.34
N VAL A 207 10.85 3.00 18.53
CA VAL A 207 10.58 3.98 19.59
C VAL A 207 11.79 4.88 19.77
N VAL A 208 11.60 6.16 19.45
CA VAL A 208 12.68 7.15 19.46
C VAL A 208 12.23 8.46 20.10
N ASP A 209 13.22 9.24 20.49
CA ASP A 209 13.02 10.55 21.10
C ASP A 209 12.54 11.62 20.10
N GLY A 210 12.23 12.81 20.63
CA GLY A 210 11.78 13.98 19.89
C GLY A 210 12.91 14.80 19.26
N THR A 211 14.16 14.38 19.39
CA THR A 211 15.31 15.12 18.83
C THR A 211 15.41 14.92 17.33
N ALA A 212 16.22 15.75 16.67
CA ALA A 212 16.51 15.58 15.24
C ALA A 212 17.30 14.30 14.94
N ALA A 213 18.09 13.83 15.92
CA ALA A 213 18.87 12.60 15.82
C ALA A 213 17.99 11.34 15.99
N LYS A 214 16.79 11.48 16.59
CA LYS A 214 15.84 10.38 16.84
C LYS A 214 16.52 9.25 17.61
N ASN A 215 17.09 9.58 18.76
CA ASN A 215 17.83 8.58 19.53
C ASN A 215 16.86 7.50 20.04
N PRO A 216 17.27 6.22 20.05
CA PRO A 216 16.52 5.14 20.68
C PRO A 216 16.16 5.47 22.14
N ILE A 217 14.96 5.12 22.55
CA ILE A 217 14.51 5.18 23.94
C ILE A 217 14.56 3.76 24.53
N ASP A 218 15.13 3.61 25.72
CA ASP A 218 15.20 2.31 26.42
C ASP A 218 14.55 2.39 27.81
N GLY A 219 13.91 1.30 28.23
CA GLY A 219 13.34 1.11 29.57
C GLY A 219 11.99 1.78 29.82
N ASP A 220 11.43 2.49 28.83
CA ASP A 220 10.05 2.98 28.92
C ASP A 220 9.06 1.81 28.74
N THR A 221 7.91 1.90 29.40
CA THR A 221 6.85 0.88 29.27
C THR A 221 5.75 1.38 28.35
N LEU A 222 5.54 0.68 27.24
CA LEU A 222 4.42 0.93 26.35
C LEU A 222 3.19 0.15 26.77
N SER A 223 2.02 0.68 26.42
CA SER A 223 0.73 0.02 26.61
C SER A 223 -0.02 -0.10 25.29
N ALA A 224 -0.52 -1.29 24.98
CA ALA A 224 -1.43 -1.52 23.87
C ALA A 224 -2.84 -1.80 24.42
N VAL A 225 -3.84 -1.14 23.85
CA VAL A 225 -5.26 -1.36 24.17
C VAL A 225 -5.99 -1.72 22.89
N ILE A 226 -6.62 -2.89 22.86
CA ILE A 226 -7.48 -3.30 21.74
C ILE A 226 -8.95 -3.08 22.08
N THR A 227 -9.65 -2.37 21.19
CA THR A 227 -11.10 -2.17 21.23
C THR A 227 -11.74 -2.89 20.05
N GLY A 228 -12.89 -3.54 20.27
CA GLY A 228 -13.51 -4.42 19.26
C GLY A 228 -13.09 -5.88 19.43
N ALA A 229 -12.93 -6.57 18.31
CA ALA A 229 -12.52 -7.97 18.26
C ALA A 229 -11.01 -8.13 18.50
N GLY A 230 -10.60 -9.32 18.96
CA GLY A 230 -9.20 -9.68 19.22
C GLY A 230 -8.67 -9.33 20.62
N LEU A 231 -7.47 -9.84 20.88
CA LEU A 231 -6.64 -9.63 22.07
C LEU A 231 -5.24 -9.17 21.63
N VAL A 232 -4.50 -8.58 22.57
CA VAL A 232 -3.08 -8.22 22.41
C VAL A 232 -2.24 -8.85 23.51
N LEU A 233 -0.99 -9.15 23.21
CA LEU A 233 0.00 -9.66 24.14
C LEU A 233 1.30 -8.86 23.98
N GLY A 234 1.94 -8.53 25.09
CA GLY A 234 3.29 -7.97 25.16
C GLY A 234 4.15 -8.90 26.00
N ASP A 235 4.89 -8.40 26.99
CA ASP A 235 5.79 -9.23 27.83
C ASP A 235 5.06 -10.15 28.83
N GLY A 236 3.72 -10.13 28.81
CA GLY A 236 2.88 -10.98 29.64
C GLY A 236 2.85 -12.44 29.16
N ALA A 237 2.15 -13.30 29.92
CA ALA A 237 2.02 -14.71 29.57
C ALA A 237 0.72 -15.04 28.80
N ASN A 238 -0.28 -14.16 28.81
CA ASN A 238 -1.60 -14.42 28.21
C ASN A 238 -2.11 -13.19 27.45
N PRO A 239 -2.68 -13.36 26.24
CA PRO A 239 -3.33 -12.28 25.52
C PRO A 239 -4.49 -11.68 26.31
N ALA A 240 -4.66 -10.36 26.23
CA ALA A 240 -5.70 -9.61 26.94
C ALA A 240 -6.15 -8.38 26.13
N ARG A 241 -7.17 -7.67 26.61
CA ARG A 241 -7.60 -6.40 25.97
C ARG A 241 -6.63 -5.24 26.18
N VAL A 242 -5.73 -5.40 27.15
CA VAL A 242 -4.68 -4.45 27.48
C VAL A 242 -3.41 -5.25 27.76
N ALA A 243 -2.32 -4.87 27.12
CA ALA A 243 -1.00 -5.45 27.33
C ALA A 243 0.05 -4.34 27.47
N THR A 244 1.20 -4.70 28.03
CA THR A 244 2.36 -3.81 28.14
C THR A 244 3.62 -4.53 27.70
N THR A 245 4.58 -3.78 27.18
CA THR A 245 5.92 -4.26 26.85
C THR A 245 6.93 -3.17 27.21
N GLU A 246 8.13 -3.56 27.64
CA GLU A 246 9.26 -2.65 27.85
C GLU A 246 9.98 -2.40 26.53
N VAL A 247 10.42 -1.16 26.30
CA VAL A 247 11.24 -0.82 25.14
C VAL A 247 12.69 -1.23 25.42
N ASP A 248 13.26 -2.05 24.54
CA ASP A 248 14.66 -2.49 24.59
C ASP A 248 15.40 -2.08 23.31
N ALA A 249 16.51 -1.37 23.45
CA ALA A 249 17.29 -0.80 22.34
C ALA A 249 16.46 0.03 21.33
N GLY A 250 15.43 0.75 21.79
CA GLY A 250 14.48 1.46 20.94
C GLY A 250 13.38 0.60 20.32
N PHE A 251 13.30 -0.69 20.62
CA PHE A 251 12.33 -1.61 20.03
C PHE A 251 11.31 -2.10 21.05
N ALA A 252 10.10 -2.33 20.56
CA ALA A 252 9.03 -2.96 21.30
C ALA A 252 8.12 -3.73 20.34
N ALA A 253 7.47 -4.78 20.82
CA ALA A 253 6.54 -5.56 20.01
C ALA A 253 5.28 -5.95 20.80
N PHE A 254 4.17 -6.09 20.09
CA PHE A 254 2.95 -6.70 20.60
C PHE A 254 2.46 -7.74 19.60
N THR A 255 2.05 -8.91 20.07
CA THR A 255 1.37 -9.89 19.23
C THR A 255 -0.15 -9.71 19.36
N VAL A 256 -0.87 -9.97 18.27
CA VAL A 256 -2.32 -9.87 18.19
C VAL A 256 -2.89 -11.28 18.10
N HIS A 257 -3.96 -11.55 18.83
CA HIS A 257 -4.60 -12.87 18.90
C HIS A 257 -6.11 -12.75 18.65
N ALA A 258 -6.74 -13.83 18.17
CA ALA A 258 -8.19 -13.91 18.09
C ALA A 258 -8.83 -13.98 19.49
N ASP A 259 -10.05 -13.42 19.65
CA ASP A 259 -10.82 -13.48 20.91
C ASP A 259 -12.11 -14.30 20.80
N GLY A 260 -12.25 -15.09 19.73
CA GLY A 260 -13.50 -15.81 19.44
C GLY A 260 -14.57 -14.96 18.76
N THR A 261 -14.32 -13.66 18.54
CA THR A 261 -15.31 -12.73 17.98
C THR A 261 -14.90 -12.19 16.62
N SER A 262 -15.91 -11.90 15.80
CA SER A 262 -15.75 -11.24 14.51
C SER A 262 -15.90 -9.73 14.63
N GLY A 263 -15.26 -9.00 13.73
CA GLY A 263 -15.27 -7.54 13.69
C GLY A 263 -13.87 -6.96 13.54
N THR A 264 -13.80 -5.63 13.57
CA THR A 264 -12.50 -4.93 13.55
C THR A 264 -12.01 -4.69 14.97
N GLY A 265 -10.81 -5.18 15.27
CA GLY A 265 -10.00 -4.74 16.40
C GLY A 265 -9.22 -3.48 16.05
N THR A 266 -9.33 -2.44 16.87
CA THR A 266 -8.49 -1.24 16.78
C THR A 266 -7.55 -1.24 17.99
N ILE A 267 -6.26 -1.35 17.74
CA ILE A 267 -5.19 -1.35 18.74
C ILE A 267 -4.64 0.06 18.85
N THR A 268 -4.65 0.64 20.04
CA THR A 268 -3.99 1.92 20.32
C THR A 268 -2.79 1.68 21.22
N ILE A 269 -1.62 2.11 20.77
CA ILE A 269 -0.36 1.95 21.52
C ILE A 269 0.06 3.31 22.06
N SER A 270 0.41 3.36 23.35
CA SER A 270 0.74 4.60 24.05
C SER A 270 1.88 4.44 25.04
N ASP A 271 2.72 5.48 25.14
CA ASP A 271 3.55 5.76 26.31
C ASP A 271 2.78 6.70 27.26
N GLY A 272 2.32 6.15 28.39
CA GLY A 272 1.49 6.87 29.35
C GLY A 272 0.19 7.41 28.74
N LYS A 273 0.18 8.70 28.37
CA LYS A 273 -0.98 9.36 27.72
C LYS A 273 -0.72 9.73 26.25
N THR A 274 0.49 9.51 25.78
CA THR A 274 0.93 9.86 24.42
C THR A 274 0.65 8.66 23.53
N VAL A 275 -0.33 8.78 22.64
CA VAL A 275 -0.57 7.76 21.61
C VAL A 275 0.55 7.83 20.58
N ILE A 276 1.23 6.72 20.35
CA ILE A 276 2.34 6.62 19.39
C ILE A 276 1.95 5.89 18.11
N ALA A 277 0.96 4.98 18.18
CA ALA A 277 0.52 4.18 17.04
C ALA A 277 -0.96 3.79 17.18
N THR A 278 -1.60 3.50 16.04
CA THR A 278 -2.95 2.92 16.00
C THR A 278 -3.06 1.94 14.85
N GLU A 279 -3.20 0.66 15.18
CA GLU A 279 -3.29 -0.44 14.22
C GLU A 279 -4.70 -1.02 14.15
N LYS A 280 -4.99 -1.73 13.06
CA LYS A 280 -6.27 -2.41 12.86
C LYS A 280 -6.09 -3.83 12.36
N VAL A 281 -6.89 -4.73 12.92
CA VAL A 281 -7.03 -6.13 12.46
C VAL A 281 -8.50 -6.42 12.26
N THR A 282 -8.86 -7.10 11.17
CA THR A 282 -10.23 -7.55 10.93
C THR A 282 -10.33 -9.05 11.15
N PHE A 283 -11.18 -9.45 12.10
CA PHE A 283 -11.45 -10.85 12.42
C PHE A 283 -12.75 -11.27 11.75
N SER A 284 -12.69 -12.32 10.95
CA SER A 284 -13.85 -12.98 10.37
C SER A 284 -14.45 -13.97 11.37
N GLY A 285 -15.78 -14.07 11.40
CA GLY A 285 -16.49 -15.07 12.20
C GLY A 285 -16.75 -16.35 11.43
N ALA A 286 -17.56 -17.22 12.05
CA ALA A 286 -18.07 -18.40 11.37
C ALA A 286 -18.84 -18.01 10.08
N PRO A 287 -18.65 -18.74 8.97
CA PRO A 287 -19.37 -18.53 7.73
C PRO A 287 -20.89 -18.44 7.93
N LYS A 288 -21.52 -17.50 7.24
CA LYS A 288 -22.98 -17.31 7.33
C LYS A 288 -23.67 -17.20 5.98
N THR A 289 -22.99 -16.65 4.99
CA THR A 289 -23.55 -16.46 3.65
C THR A 289 -22.56 -16.90 2.60
N ILE A 290 -23.09 -17.51 1.54
CA ILE A 290 -22.36 -17.88 0.33
C ILE A 290 -23.06 -17.19 -0.82
N THR A 291 -22.35 -16.35 -1.54
CA THR A 291 -22.79 -15.81 -2.83
C THR A 291 -22.07 -16.55 -3.94
N VAL A 292 -22.78 -16.88 -5.02
CA VAL A 292 -22.22 -17.64 -6.15
C VAL A 292 -22.26 -16.76 -7.38
N THR A 293 -21.11 -16.53 -7.98
CA THR A 293 -20.99 -15.97 -9.33
C THR A 293 -20.74 -17.14 -10.27
N GLN A 294 -21.64 -17.35 -11.22
CA GLN A 294 -21.53 -18.44 -12.19
C GLN A 294 -20.81 -17.95 -13.44
N ASN A 295 -19.60 -18.44 -13.64
CA ASN A 295 -18.75 -18.10 -14.78
C ASN A 295 -19.06 -19.04 -15.96
N TYR A 296 -19.27 -20.32 -15.67
CA TYR A 296 -19.64 -21.36 -16.64
C TYR A 296 -21.08 -21.86 -16.39
N LYS A 297 -21.84 -22.05 -17.47
CA LYS A 297 -23.25 -22.46 -17.49
C LYS A 297 -23.46 -23.80 -18.19
N VAL A 298 -22.62 -24.15 -19.15
CA VAL A 298 -22.74 -25.37 -19.95
C VAL A 298 -21.43 -26.13 -19.93
N GLY A 299 -21.42 -27.34 -19.37
CA GLY A 299 -20.27 -28.23 -19.38
C GLY A 299 -20.30 -29.22 -20.54
N PRO A 300 -19.16 -29.85 -20.88
CA PRO A 300 -19.08 -30.92 -21.88
C PRO A 300 -19.73 -32.23 -21.38
N GLY A 301 -19.95 -33.20 -22.27
CA GLY A 301 -20.63 -34.48 -21.92
C GLY A 301 -19.88 -35.37 -20.93
N THR A 302 -18.56 -35.23 -20.85
CA THR A 302 -17.67 -35.96 -19.94
C THR A 302 -16.40 -35.15 -19.68
N ASP A 303 -16.43 -34.16 -18.80
CA ASP A 303 -15.19 -33.53 -18.32
C ASP A 303 -15.41 -32.66 -17.07
N THR A 304 -14.29 -32.18 -16.53
CA THR A 304 -14.25 -31.03 -15.62
C THR A 304 -14.25 -29.74 -16.44
N PHE A 305 -14.94 -28.71 -15.96
CA PHE A 305 -14.92 -27.39 -16.56
C PHE A 305 -14.74 -26.32 -15.49
N GLY A 306 -14.09 -25.21 -15.88
CA GLY A 306 -13.43 -24.28 -14.97
C GLY A 306 -12.12 -24.83 -14.40
N THR A 307 -11.31 -23.96 -13.80
CA THR A 307 -10.05 -24.32 -13.12
C THR A 307 -10.10 -23.87 -11.65
N VAL A 308 -9.15 -24.35 -10.84
CA VAL A 308 -8.97 -23.89 -9.45
C VAL A 308 -8.04 -22.68 -9.37
N ASP A 309 -7.65 -22.11 -10.51
CA ASP A 309 -6.81 -20.92 -10.56
C ASP A 309 -7.68 -19.67 -10.48
N ALA A 310 -7.09 -18.58 -9.97
CA ALA A 310 -7.78 -17.31 -9.78
C ALA A 310 -8.51 -16.88 -11.06
N GLU A 311 -9.80 -16.55 -10.92
CA GLU A 311 -10.69 -16.01 -11.96
C GLU A 311 -11.29 -17.00 -12.98
N ASP A 312 -10.89 -18.29 -12.96
CA ASP A 312 -11.28 -19.26 -13.99
C ASP A 312 -12.16 -20.43 -13.50
N GLY A 313 -12.64 -20.40 -12.25
CA GLY A 313 -13.58 -21.39 -11.72
C GLY A 313 -14.88 -21.48 -12.51
N ALA A 314 -15.54 -22.65 -12.51
CA ALA A 314 -16.90 -22.76 -13.06
C ALA A 314 -17.88 -21.87 -12.30
N VAL A 315 -17.65 -21.75 -10.99
CA VAL A 315 -18.22 -20.69 -10.15
C VAL A 315 -17.14 -20.09 -9.25
N THR A 316 -17.33 -18.83 -8.92
CA THR A 316 -16.63 -18.15 -7.82
C THR A 316 -17.58 -18.03 -6.64
N LEU A 317 -17.18 -18.55 -5.48
CA LEU A 317 -17.91 -18.41 -4.23
C LEU A 317 -17.34 -17.23 -3.43
N THR A 318 -18.22 -16.39 -2.89
CA THR A 318 -17.84 -15.38 -1.91
C THR A 318 -18.46 -15.74 -0.56
N VAL A 319 -17.62 -15.99 0.42
CA VAL A 319 -18.05 -16.41 1.76
C VAL A 319 -17.93 -15.25 2.73
N LYS A 320 -19.02 -14.98 3.46
CA LYS A 320 -19.05 -13.94 4.49
C LYS A 320 -19.63 -14.46 5.79
N ASP A 321 -19.15 -13.91 6.89
CA ASP A 321 -19.70 -14.10 8.21
C ASP A 321 -21.00 -13.29 8.43
N LYS A 322 -21.51 -13.30 9.68
CA LYS A 322 -22.72 -12.56 10.05
C LYS A 322 -22.59 -11.03 9.98
N ASP A 323 -21.37 -10.51 10.05
CA ASP A 323 -21.08 -9.07 10.02
C ASP A 323 -20.75 -8.58 8.60
N GLY A 324 -20.70 -9.51 7.63
CA GLY A 324 -20.41 -9.23 6.23
C GLY A 324 -18.92 -9.20 5.90
N ILE A 325 -18.07 -9.65 6.82
CA ILE A 325 -16.61 -9.78 6.65
C ILE A 325 -16.34 -11.04 5.84
N LEU A 326 -15.38 -10.97 4.92
CA LEU A 326 -14.94 -12.11 4.13
C LEU A 326 -14.27 -13.14 5.04
N VAL A 327 -14.62 -14.42 4.87
CA VAL A 327 -14.04 -15.51 5.67
C VAL A 327 -12.97 -16.20 4.83
N PRO A 328 -11.66 -15.89 5.04
CA PRO A 328 -10.59 -16.68 4.44
C PRO A 328 -10.57 -18.09 5.03
N ASN A 329 -10.03 -19.06 4.29
CA ASN A 329 -9.87 -20.45 4.74
C ASN A 329 -11.17 -21.14 5.21
N ALA A 330 -12.30 -20.79 4.60
CA ALA A 330 -13.60 -21.45 4.77
C ALA A 330 -13.67 -22.84 4.09
N ASP A 331 -12.56 -23.31 3.53
CA ASP A 331 -12.31 -24.64 2.98
C ASP A 331 -10.93 -25.15 3.43
N GLY A 332 -10.66 -25.06 4.73
CA GLY A 332 -9.39 -25.45 5.35
C GLY A 332 -9.53 -26.74 6.17
N GLU A 333 -8.45 -27.51 6.30
CA GLU A 333 -8.47 -28.86 6.92
C GLU A 333 -9.01 -28.91 8.37
N ASP A 334 -9.04 -27.78 9.08
CA ASP A 334 -9.22 -27.75 10.54
C ASP A 334 -10.41 -26.91 11.06
N ASN A 335 -11.33 -26.42 10.22
CA ASN A 335 -12.53 -25.69 10.75
C ASN A 335 -13.77 -25.77 9.86
N TYR A 336 -13.62 -25.52 8.57
CA TYR A 336 -14.73 -25.35 7.64
C TYR A 336 -14.45 -26.00 6.32
N GLU A 337 -15.51 -26.47 5.69
CA GLU A 337 -15.39 -27.12 4.40
C GLU A 337 -16.57 -26.82 3.48
N ILE A 338 -16.26 -26.65 2.20
CA ILE A 338 -17.23 -26.41 1.15
C ILE A 338 -17.63 -27.74 0.52
N VAL A 339 -18.95 -27.93 0.38
CA VAL A 339 -19.56 -29.14 -0.22
C VAL A 339 -20.49 -28.72 -1.35
N ALA A 340 -20.37 -29.36 -2.51
CA ALA A 340 -21.29 -29.15 -3.63
C ALA A 340 -22.30 -30.30 -3.76
N THR A 341 -23.57 -29.99 -3.55
CA THR A 341 -24.67 -30.94 -3.72
C THR A 341 -25.38 -30.72 -5.04
N SER A 342 -25.30 -31.71 -5.93
CA SER A 342 -26.07 -31.73 -7.18
C SER A 342 -27.46 -32.33 -6.98
N SER A 343 -28.47 -31.73 -7.63
CA SER A 343 -29.83 -32.25 -7.72
C SER A 343 -29.92 -33.57 -8.51
N ASP A 344 -28.95 -33.82 -9.40
CA ASP A 344 -28.84 -35.04 -10.18
C ASP A 344 -27.36 -35.37 -10.47
N LYS A 345 -26.81 -36.30 -9.66
CA LYS A 345 -25.41 -36.74 -9.75
C LYS A 345 -25.08 -37.50 -11.04
N THR A 346 -26.09 -37.89 -11.81
CA THR A 346 -25.89 -38.53 -13.13
C THR A 346 -25.69 -37.52 -14.26
N ILE A 347 -25.87 -36.22 -13.97
CA ILE A 347 -25.64 -35.13 -14.91
C ILE A 347 -24.44 -34.29 -14.45
N ILE A 348 -24.45 -33.82 -13.20
CA ILE A 348 -23.35 -33.06 -12.58
C ILE A 348 -23.01 -33.76 -11.27
N LYS A 349 -21.75 -34.15 -11.04
CA LYS A 349 -21.40 -35.05 -9.93
C LYS A 349 -21.57 -34.42 -8.55
N GLY A 350 -21.26 -33.12 -8.43
CA GLY A 350 -20.99 -32.48 -7.13
C GLY A 350 -19.74 -33.07 -6.48
N PHE A 351 -19.40 -32.62 -5.28
CA PHE A 351 -18.26 -33.14 -4.53
C PHE A 351 -18.57 -33.17 -3.04
N THR A 352 -17.85 -34.03 -2.33
CA THR A 352 -17.92 -34.20 -0.88
C THR A 352 -16.70 -33.60 -0.21
N LYS A 353 -16.74 -33.57 1.11
CA LYS A 353 -15.61 -33.35 2.01
C LYS A 353 -14.30 -33.99 1.52
N GLY A 354 -13.22 -33.20 1.50
CA GLY A 354 -11.83 -33.59 1.27
C GLY A 354 -11.51 -33.93 -0.18
N ALA A 355 -12.42 -33.66 -1.11
CA ALA A 355 -12.29 -34.07 -2.51
C ALA A 355 -11.52 -33.08 -3.40
N GLY A 356 -11.06 -31.94 -2.85
CA GLY A 356 -10.02 -31.07 -3.44
C GLY A 356 -10.28 -30.70 -4.89
N THR A 357 -11.24 -29.81 -5.13
CA THR A 357 -11.41 -29.12 -6.41
C THR A 357 -11.82 -27.66 -6.22
N ILE A 358 -11.17 -27.01 -5.26
CA ILE A 358 -11.43 -25.64 -4.86
C ILE A 358 -10.09 -24.91 -4.79
N GLY A 359 -9.99 -23.78 -5.49
CA GLY A 359 -8.91 -22.81 -5.32
C GLY A 359 -9.29 -21.82 -4.24
N ASN A 360 -8.44 -21.64 -3.21
CA ASN A 360 -8.61 -20.63 -2.19
C ASN A 360 -7.73 -19.43 -2.54
N ASN A 361 -8.33 -18.24 -2.65
CA ASN A 361 -7.61 -17.00 -2.95
C ASN A 361 -7.12 -16.27 -1.68
N ASP A 362 -7.26 -16.89 -0.50
CA ASP A 362 -6.90 -16.36 0.84
C ASP A 362 -7.58 -15.03 1.21
N ASP A 363 -8.58 -14.61 0.44
CA ASP A 363 -9.33 -13.36 0.60
C ASP A 363 -10.82 -13.60 0.94
N GLY A 364 -11.21 -14.86 1.14
CA GLY A 364 -12.59 -15.29 1.35
C GLY A 364 -13.39 -15.49 0.06
N THR A 365 -12.71 -15.55 -1.08
CA THR A 365 -13.24 -16.06 -2.34
C THR A 365 -12.65 -17.42 -2.69
N TYR A 366 -13.45 -18.25 -3.36
CA TYR A 366 -13.11 -19.63 -3.69
C TYR A 366 -13.53 -19.95 -5.12
N GLU A 367 -12.59 -20.44 -5.93
CA GLU A 367 -12.84 -20.88 -7.29
C GLU A 367 -13.17 -22.37 -7.30
N VAL A 368 -14.31 -22.72 -7.87
CA VAL A 368 -14.81 -24.10 -7.83
C VAL A 368 -15.04 -24.59 -9.23
N VAL A 369 -14.39 -25.69 -9.58
CA VAL A 369 -14.65 -26.41 -10.83
C VAL A 369 -15.96 -27.18 -10.73
N ALA A 370 -16.57 -27.44 -11.87
CA ALA A 370 -17.72 -28.33 -11.94
C ALA A 370 -17.38 -29.54 -12.82
N GLU A 371 -17.89 -30.70 -12.45
CA GLU A 371 -17.63 -31.93 -13.18
C GLU A 371 -18.95 -32.51 -13.72
N THR A 372 -19.00 -32.70 -15.03
CA THR A 372 -20.12 -33.43 -15.64
C THR A 372 -19.94 -34.93 -15.39
N ALA A 373 -21.04 -35.58 -15.01
CA ALA A 373 -21.10 -37.03 -15.12
C ALA A 373 -21.31 -37.40 -16.59
N THR A 374 -21.08 -38.67 -16.95
CA THR A 374 -21.34 -39.16 -18.32
C THR A 374 -22.80 -38.91 -18.70
N SER A 375 -23.02 -37.82 -19.44
CA SER A 375 -24.34 -37.29 -19.77
C SER A 375 -24.37 -36.80 -21.21
N THR A 376 -25.56 -36.78 -21.79
CA THR A 376 -25.79 -36.28 -23.14
C THR A 376 -26.15 -34.80 -23.12
N SER A 377 -26.00 -34.13 -24.26
CA SER A 377 -26.43 -32.74 -24.43
C SER A 377 -27.91 -32.53 -24.08
N GLY A 378 -28.24 -31.32 -23.62
CA GLY A 378 -29.58 -30.87 -23.27
C GLY A 378 -30.04 -31.28 -21.86
N LYS A 379 -29.23 -32.05 -21.13
CA LYS A 379 -29.46 -32.37 -19.72
C LYS A 379 -29.00 -31.20 -18.84
N SER A 380 -29.55 -31.12 -17.63
CA SER A 380 -29.17 -30.10 -16.68
C SER A 380 -29.44 -30.53 -15.24
N ALA A 381 -28.58 -30.09 -14.32
CA ALA A 381 -28.78 -30.24 -12.89
C ALA A 381 -28.50 -28.91 -12.19
N SER A 382 -29.07 -28.76 -11.00
CA SER A 382 -28.77 -27.63 -10.13
C SER A 382 -27.81 -28.05 -9.03
N VAL A 383 -26.85 -27.18 -8.72
CA VAL A 383 -25.86 -27.39 -7.65
C VAL A 383 -26.07 -26.33 -6.58
N THR A 384 -26.07 -26.76 -5.32
CA THR A 384 -26.00 -25.89 -4.15
C THR A 384 -24.69 -26.10 -3.44
N TYR A 385 -24.05 -25.01 -3.02
CA TYR A 385 -22.83 -25.03 -2.23
C TYR A 385 -23.18 -24.80 -0.77
N THR A 386 -22.63 -25.63 0.11
CA THR A 386 -22.82 -25.53 1.56
C THR A 386 -21.48 -25.44 2.25
N ILE A 387 -21.41 -24.65 3.31
CA ILE A 387 -20.27 -24.71 4.24
C ILE A 387 -20.71 -25.50 5.46
N VAL A 388 -19.90 -26.49 5.82
CA VAL A 388 -20.07 -27.29 7.03
C VAL A 388 -18.98 -26.97 8.04
N ASP A 389 -19.35 -26.97 9.31
CA ASP A 389 -18.42 -26.91 10.43
C ASP A 389 -17.86 -28.31 10.69
N THR A 390 -16.57 -28.51 10.44
CA THR A 390 -15.93 -29.83 10.55
C THR A 390 -15.68 -30.24 11.99
N ASP A 391 -15.69 -29.28 12.92
CA ASP A 391 -15.49 -29.51 14.35
C ASP A 391 -16.81 -29.80 15.08
N ASP A 392 -17.94 -29.36 14.51
CA ASP A 392 -19.30 -29.55 15.06
C ASP A 392 -20.15 -30.53 14.22
N ASP A 393 -19.64 -31.77 14.03
CA ASP A 393 -20.37 -32.89 13.40
C ASP A 393 -20.97 -32.54 12.00
N ASP A 394 -20.20 -31.81 11.19
CA ASP A 394 -20.57 -31.33 9.85
C ASP A 394 -21.84 -30.45 9.85
N THR A 395 -22.05 -29.65 10.90
CA THR A 395 -23.19 -28.72 10.99
C THR A 395 -23.17 -27.72 9.84
N VAL A 396 -24.29 -27.61 9.11
CA VAL A 396 -24.40 -26.66 7.98
C VAL A 396 -24.51 -25.22 8.48
N LEU A 397 -23.50 -24.42 8.17
CA LEU A 397 -23.42 -23.01 8.57
C LEU A 397 -24.06 -22.06 7.54
N ALA A 398 -23.87 -22.37 6.26
CA ALA A 398 -24.36 -21.59 5.14
C ALA A 398 -24.74 -22.47 3.96
N THR A 399 -25.69 -22.00 3.15
CA THR A 399 -26.12 -22.65 1.91
C THR A 399 -26.37 -21.59 0.85
N SER A 400 -25.81 -21.79 -0.34
CA SER A 400 -26.01 -20.89 -1.47
C SER A 400 -27.39 -21.02 -2.09
N ALA A 401 -27.77 -20.05 -2.92
CA ALA A 401 -28.80 -20.29 -3.92
C ALA A 401 -28.33 -21.38 -4.90
N ALA A 402 -29.28 -22.15 -5.44
CA ALA A 402 -28.97 -23.17 -6.42
C ALA A 402 -28.59 -22.53 -7.77
N VAL A 403 -27.44 -22.91 -8.31
CA VAL A 403 -27.02 -22.54 -9.68
C VAL A 403 -27.30 -23.70 -10.63
N LYS A 404 -27.64 -23.41 -11.88
CA LYS A 404 -28.01 -24.44 -12.86
C LYS A 404 -26.88 -24.61 -13.85
N PHE A 405 -26.42 -25.84 -14.04
CA PHE A 405 -25.53 -26.22 -15.12
C PHE A 405 -26.29 -27.08 -16.14
N ALA A 406 -26.02 -26.85 -17.41
CA ALA A 406 -26.45 -27.71 -18.50
C ALA A 406 -25.25 -28.50 -19.05
N VAL A 407 -25.56 -29.53 -19.85
CA VAL A 407 -24.59 -30.27 -20.64
C VAL A 407 -24.81 -29.93 -22.10
N GLY A 408 -23.74 -29.60 -22.82
CA GLY A 408 -23.73 -29.27 -24.23
C GLY A 408 -22.69 -30.08 -24.99
N GLY A 409 -22.83 -30.15 -26.31
CA GLY A 409 -21.80 -30.69 -27.19
C GLY A 409 -20.60 -29.75 -27.32
N GLU A 410 -19.43 -30.34 -27.59
CA GLU A 410 -18.16 -29.62 -27.80
C GLU A 410 -17.94 -29.19 -29.26
N THR A 411 -18.89 -29.49 -30.14
CA THR A 411 -18.85 -29.11 -31.56
C THR A 411 -20.03 -28.22 -31.89
N ILE A 412 -19.77 -27.08 -32.53
CA ILE A 412 -20.79 -26.16 -33.00
C ILE A 412 -21.38 -26.70 -34.31
N ALA A 413 -22.68 -26.97 -34.34
CA ALA A 413 -23.41 -27.37 -35.54
C ALA A 413 -24.27 -26.24 -36.13
N SER A 414 -24.54 -25.17 -35.36
CA SER A 414 -25.29 -24.02 -35.84
C SER A 414 -24.84 -22.72 -35.18
N LEU A 415 -24.67 -21.67 -35.99
CA LEU A 415 -24.35 -20.31 -35.55
C LEU A 415 -25.41 -19.32 -36.04
N VAL A 416 -25.86 -18.45 -35.14
CA VAL A 416 -26.80 -17.37 -35.46
C VAL A 416 -26.26 -16.05 -34.94
N LEU A 417 -26.06 -15.09 -35.85
CA LEU A 417 -25.67 -13.73 -35.51
C LEU A 417 -26.89 -12.81 -35.48
N SER A 418 -27.00 -12.01 -34.42
CA SER A 418 -28.06 -11.02 -34.25
C SER A 418 -27.51 -9.71 -33.68
N SER A 419 -28.30 -8.64 -33.80
CA SER A 419 -28.03 -7.34 -33.20
C SER A 419 -29.13 -7.00 -32.18
N ASP A 420 -28.80 -6.19 -31.17
CA ASP A 420 -29.76 -5.80 -30.13
C ASP A 420 -30.96 -4.99 -30.67
N LYS A 421 -30.78 -4.31 -31.81
CA LYS A 421 -31.81 -3.53 -32.50
C LYS A 421 -31.64 -3.65 -34.01
N ALA A 422 -32.72 -3.36 -34.75
CA ALA A 422 -32.67 -3.27 -36.21
C ALA A 422 -32.31 -1.85 -36.71
N VAL A 423 -32.51 -0.81 -35.88
CA VAL A 423 -32.30 0.60 -36.24
C VAL A 423 -31.56 1.33 -35.13
N TYR A 424 -30.52 2.09 -35.49
CA TYR A 424 -29.66 2.85 -34.58
C TYR A 424 -29.62 4.33 -34.97
N ALA A 425 -29.39 5.22 -34.00
CA ALA A 425 -28.94 6.57 -34.27
C ALA A 425 -27.42 6.58 -34.57
N PRO A 426 -26.91 7.59 -35.29
CA PRO A 426 -25.47 7.76 -35.49
C PRO A 426 -24.72 7.77 -34.15
N GLY A 427 -23.70 6.91 -34.00
CA GLY A 427 -22.90 6.80 -32.78
C GLY A 427 -23.48 5.94 -31.65
N ASP A 428 -24.68 5.36 -31.81
CA ASP A 428 -25.22 4.44 -30.81
C ASP A 428 -24.35 3.18 -30.66
N LYS A 429 -24.27 2.64 -29.43
CA LYS A 429 -23.65 1.33 -29.19
C LYS A 429 -24.53 0.23 -29.81
N ILE A 430 -23.93 -0.60 -30.64
CA ILE A 430 -24.47 -1.84 -31.21
C ILE A 430 -23.91 -3.01 -30.40
N THR A 431 -24.78 -3.88 -29.91
CA THR A 431 -24.39 -5.16 -29.31
C THR A 431 -24.74 -6.27 -30.29
N LEU A 432 -23.73 -7.02 -30.70
CA LEU A 432 -23.87 -8.21 -31.52
C LEU A 432 -23.85 -9.44 -30.62
N THR A 433 -24.72 -10.40 -30.94
CA THR A 433 -24.84 -11.66 -30.21
C THR A 433 -24.72 -12.80 -31.20
N LEU A 434 -23.69 -13.62 -31.00
CA LEU A 434 -23.47 -14.87 -31.71
C LEU A 434 -23.96 -16.01 -30.82
N THR A 435 -24.91 -16.80 -31.31
CA THR A 435 -25.46 -17.96 -30.61
C THR A 435 -24.97 -19.23 -31.28
N ALA A 436 -24.26 -20.07 -30.53
CA ALA A 436 -23.75 -21.36 -30.96
C ALA A 436 -24.58 -22.50 -30.38
N LYS A 437 -24.89 -23.49 -31.21
CA LYS A 437 -25.61 -24.70 -30.83
C LYS A 437 -24.92 -25.95 -31.35
N ASP A 438 -25.03 -27.04 -30.61
CA ASP A 438 -24.59 -28.36 -31.03
C ASP A 438 -25.59 -29.04 -32.00
N ALA A 439 -25.25 -30.25 -32.44
CA ALA A 439 -26.05 -31.04 -33.37
C ALA A 439 -27.44 -31.43 -32.82
N ASP A 440 -27.58 -31.47 -31.49
CA ASP A 440 -28.85 -31.76 -30.80
C ASP A 440 -29.70 -30.48 -30.62
N GLY A 441 -29.18 -29.31 -31.00
CA GLY A 441 -29.87 -28.02 -30.97
C GLY A 441 -29.83 -27.31 -29.62
N PHE A 442 -28.99 -27.77 -28.70
CA PHE A 442 -28.72 -27.14 -27.41
C PHE A 442 -27.50 -26.24 -27.47
N ALA A 443 -27.27 -25.43 -26.44
CA ALA A 443 -26.06 -24.62 -26.35
C ALA A 443 -24.82 -25.53 -26.33
N VAL A 444 -23.76 -25.11 -27.03
CA VAL A 444 -22.45 -25.76 -26.93
C VAL A 444 -21.86 -25.59 -25.53
N ALA A 445 -20.92 -26.47 -25.17
CA ALA A 445 -20.15 -26.34 -23.95
C ALA A 445 -19.43 -24.98 -23.91
N ASP A 446 -19.31 -24.42 -22.72
CA ASP A 446 -18.66 -23.12 -22.54
C ASP A 446 -17.15 -23.26 -22.73
N GLY A 447 -16.54 -22.27 -23.36
CA GLY A 447 -15.14 -22.31 -23.77
C GLY A 447 -14.87 -21.41 -24.96
N ALA A 448 -13.60 -21.36 -25.38
CA ALA A 448 -13.17 -20.63 -26.56
C ALA A 448 -13.15 -21.57 -27.79
N TYR A 449 -13.64 -21.06 -28.92
CA TYR A 449 -13.78 -21.81 -30.17
C TYR A 449 -13.19 -21.02 -31.35
N ASP A 450 -12.39 -21.68 -32.19
CA ASP A 450 -11.83 -21.18 -33.44
C ASP A 450 -12.91 -21.07 -34.53
N VAL A 451 -13.79 -20.08 -34.40
CA VAL A 451 -14.93 -19.91 -35.30
C VAL A 451 -14.57 -19.20 -36.61
N PHE A 452 -13.71 -18.18 -36.59
CA PHE A 452 -13.49 -17.24 -37.73
C PHE A 452 -12.02 -17.12 -38.16
N THR A 453 -11.22 -18.15 -37.93
CA THR A 453 -9.76 -18.14 -38.16
C THR A 453 -9.41 -17.76 -39.60
N ALA A 454 -8.62 -16.70 -39.77
CA ALA A 454 -8.04 -16.36 -41.07
C ALA A 454 -6.64 -16.96 -41.13
N ASN A 455 -6.45 -17.99 -41.98
CA ASN A 455 -5.17 -18.44 -42.52
C ASN A 455 -3.93 -18.16 -41.63
N SER A 456 -3.68 -19.04 -40.66
CA SER A 456 -2.48 -19.11 -39.82
C SER A 456 -2.02 -17.79 -39.18
N GLU A 457 -2.32 -17.65 -37.89
CA GLU A 457 -1.73 -16.74 -36.89
C GLU A 457 -2.48 -15.43 -36.56
N GLU A 458 -3.57 -15.05 -37.24
CA GLU A 458 -4.38 -13.88 -36.81
C GLU A 458 -5.90 -14.13 -36.90
N PHE A 459 -6.60 -13.98 -35.76
CA PHE A 459 -8.07 -14.17 -35.68
C PHE A 459 -8.82 -12.92 -36.16
N ALA A 460 -9.22 -12.91 -37.44
CA ALA A 460 -9.76 -11.71 -38.10
C ALA A 460 -11.20 -11.31 -37.69
N GLY A 461 -11.94 -12.19 -37.02
CA GLY A 461 -13.33 -11.94 -36.60
C GLY A 461 -14.28 -11.65 -37.78
N LEU A 462 -15.37 -10.94 -37.51
CA LEU A 462 -16.36 -10.52 -38.51
C LEU A 462 -16.05 -9.14 -39.10
N VAL A 463 -16.47 -8.93 -40.35
CA VAL A 463 -16.26 -7.66 -41.06
C VAL A 463 -17.55 -6.87 -41.16
N ALA A 464 -17.50 -5.60 -40.73
CA ALA A 464 -18.59 -4.65 -40.96
C ALA A 464 -18.50 -4.01 -42.36
N SER A 465 -19.64 -3.77 -43.02
CA SER A 465 -19.72 -3.12 -44.34
C SER A 465 -19.34 -1.64 -44.34
N THR A 466 -19.05 -1.09 -43.16
CA THR A 466 -18.59 0.28 -42.93
C THR A 466 -17.38 0.23 -42.01
N SER A 467 -16.49 1.23 -42.09
CA SER A 467 -15.35 1.32 -41.17
C SER A 467 -15.84 1.40 -39.71
N THR A 468 -15.24 0.58 -38.86
CA THR A 468 -15.49 0.48 -37.42
C THR A 468 -14.15 0.55 -36.69
N THR A 469 -14.20 0.78 -35.38
CA THR A 469 -12.99 0.91 -34.54
C THR A 469 -12.32 -0.43 -34.25
N SER A 470 -13.05 -1.54 -34.38
CA SER A 470 -12.59 -2.91 -34.14
C SER A 470 -13.47 -3.90 -34.89
N ALA A 471 -12.90 -5.02 -35.33
CA ALA A 471 -13.67 -6.12 -35.91
C ALA A 471 -14.45 -6.85 -34.79
N PRO A 472 -15.76 -7.08 -34.92
CA PRO A 472 -16.48 -7.86 -33.93
C PRO A 472 -15.97 -9.29 -33.84
N PHE A 473 -15.82 -9.81 -32.63
CA PHE A 473 -15.29 -11.17 -32.37
C PHE A 473 -13.85 -11.39 -32.87
N SER A 474 -13.06 -10.33 -33.11
CA SER A 474 -11.60 -10.45 -33.24
C SER A 474 -10.93 -10.33 -31.88
N TYR A 475 -9.77 -10.97 -31.70
CA TYR A 475 -8.86 -10.74 -30.58
C TYR A 475 -7.52 -10.19 -31.07
N ALA A 476 -6.82 -9.46 -30.21
CA ALA A 476 -5.56 -8.78 -30.54
C ALA A 476 -4.31 -9.48 -30.01
N ASP A 477 -4.47 -10.54 -29.21
CA ASP A 477 -3.41 -11.20 -28.45
C ASP A 477 -3.20 -12.64 -28.95
N ASP A 478 -1.95 -13.08 -29.00
CA ASP A 478 -1.48 -14.42 -29.45
C ASP A 478 -1.77 -15.51 -28.39
N THR A 479 -2.25 -15.12 -27.21
CA THR A 479 -2.54 -16.01 -26.09
C THR A 479 -4.01 -16.46 -26.01
N ASP A 480 -4.92 -15.78 -26.72
CA ASP A 480 -6.37 -16.07 -26.69
C ASP A 480 -6.79 -16.95 -27.89
N THR A 481 -7.34 -18.13 -27.60
CA THR A 481 -7.68 -19.15 -28.61
C THR A 481 -9.14 -19.07 -29.06
N GLY A 482 -9.51 -18.02 -29.81
CA GLY A 482 -10.78 -17.96 -30.54
C GLY A 482 -11.92 -17.16 -29.88
N THR A 483 -13.17 -17.49 -30.22
CA THR A 483 -14.40 -16.82 -29.71
C THR A 483 -14.92 -17.53 -28.47
N ALA A 484 -14.90 -16.85 -27.32
CA ALA A 484 -15.43 -17.38 -26.07
C ALA A 484 -16.98 -17.38 -26.02
N PHE A 485 -17.57 -18.55 -25.75
CA PHE A 485 -18.99 -18.74 -25.54
C PHE A 485 -19.30 -19.08 -24.08
N THR A 486 -20.33 -18.43 -23.53
CA THR A 486 -20.91 -18.77 -22.23
C THR A 486 -22.43 -18.95 -22.37
N GLY A 487 -22.96 -20.10 -22.00
CA GLY A 487 -24.34 -20.48 -22.31
C GLY A 487 -24.59 -20.64 -23.80
N GLY A 488 -23.56 -20.97 -24.60
CA GLY A 488 -23.62 -20.96 -26.06
C GLY A 488 -23.79 -19.56 -26.67
N ILE A 489 -23.43 -18.50 -25.94
CA ILE A 489 -23.55 -17.12 -26.38
C ILE A 489 -22.19 -16.42 -26.30
N ALA A 490 -21.80 -15.76 -27.39
CA ALA A 490 -20.71 -14.79 -27.43
C ALA A 490 -21.26 -13.40 -27.76
N THR A 491 -20.69 -12.34 -27.18
CA THR A 491 -21.11 -10.97 -27.48
C THR A 491 -19.94 -10.09 -27.89
N ALA A 492 -20.16 -9.25 -28.90
CA ALA A 492 -19.22 -8.22 -29.32
C ALA A 492 -19.92 -6.87 -29.40
N THR A 493 -19.19 -5.77 -29.24
CA THR A 493 -19.77 -4.43 -29.31
C THR A 493 -19.03 -3.55 -30.30
N MET A 494 -19.78 -2.69 -30.97
CA MET A 494 -19.26 -1.70 -31.91
C MET A 494 -20.16 -0.45 -31.87
N PHE A 495 -19.76 0.63 -32.53
CA PHE A 495 -20.56 1.83 -32.63
C PHE A 495 -21.17 2.01 -34.02
N ALA A 496 -22.41 2.46 -34.09
CA ALA A 496 -23.08 2.79 -35.32
C ALA A 496 -22.34 3.92 -36.06
N PRO A 497 -22.11 3.82 -37.38
CA PRO A 497 -21.51 4.87 -38.19
C PRO A 497 -22.16 6.24 -38.02
N LEU A 498 -21.38 7.30 -38.21
CA LEU A 498 -21.90 8.68 -38.15
C LEU A 498 -22.80 9.03 -39.35
N ILE A 499 -22.69 8.27 -40.44
CA ILE A 499 -23.47 8.45 -41.66
C ILE A 499 -24.59 7.41 -41.68
N GLY A 500 -25.83 7.87 -41.86
CA GLY A 500 -26.99 7.00 -41.96
C GLY A 500 -26.98 6.15 -43.23
N GLY A 501 -27.47 4.91 -43.13
CA GLY A 501 -27.49 3.94 -44.21
C GLY A 501 -27.62 2.49 -43.71
N PRO A 502 -27.73 1.52 -44.63
CA PRO A 502 -27.65 0.11 -44.27
C PRO A 502 -26.23 -0.21 -43.77
N VAL A 503 -26.16 -1.01 -42.72
CA VAL A 503 -24.91 -1.56 -42.19
C VAL A 503 -25.12 -3.06 -42.06
N SER A 504 -24.16 -3.85 -42.53
CA SER A 504 -24.14 -5.30 -42.34
C SER A 504 -22.84 -5.73 -41.70
N VAL A 505 -22.91 -6.74 -40.85
CA VAL A 505 -21.72 -7.42 -40.31
C VAL A 505 -21.78 -8.86 -40.82
N SER A 506 -20.68 -9.34 -41.39
CA SER A 506 -20.63 -10.65 -42.02
C SER A 506 -19.24 -11.28 -41.98
N GLY A 507 -19.22 -12.61 -42.08
CA GLY A 507 -18.02 -13.42 -42.22
C GLY A 507 -18.39 -14.84 -42.62
N THR A 508 -17.38 -15.68 -42.80
CA THR A 508 -17.52 -17.11 -43.03
C THR A 508 -16.77 -17.82 -41.92
N THR A 509 -17.34 -18.89 -41.37
CA THR A 509 -16.64 -19.70 -40.38
C THR A 509 -15.47 -20.44 -40.99
N ALA A 510 -14.49 -20.82 -40.18
CA ALA A 510 -13.33 -21.59 -40.60
C ALA A 510 -13.66 -23.10 -40.74
N GLU A 511 -12.70 -23.87 -41.26
CA GLU A 511 -12.73 -25.34 -41.22
C GLU A 511 -11.89 -25.79 -40.02
N THR A 512 -12.55 -26.15 -38.90
CA THR A 512 -11.89 -26.56 -37.66
C THR A 512 -12.57 -27.79 -37.06
N ALA A 513 -11.87 -28.50 -36.18
CA ALA A 513 -12.42 -29.69 -35.50
C ALA A 513 -13.57 -29.36 -34.53
N GLU A 514 -13.70 -28.08 -34.15
CA GLU A 514 -14.69 -27.58 -33.20
C GLU A 514 -16.01 -27.19 -33.90
N LEU A 515 -16.02 -27.21 -35.24
CA LEU A 515 -17.19 -26.97 -36.07
C LEU A 515 -17.64 -28.31 -36.69
N ASP A 516 -18.92 -28.63 -36.59
CA ASP A 516 -19.50 -29.73 -37.35
C ASP A 516 -19.60 -29.34 -38.83
N THR A 517 -19.76 -30.33 -39.72
CA THR A 517 -19.88 -30.15 -41.18
C THR A 517 -20.98 -29.15 -41.57
N ALA A 518 -22.02 -28.99 -40.75
CA ALA A 518 -23.09 -28.01 -41.00
C ALA A 518 -22.70 -26.55 -40.67
N ALA A 519 -21.71 -26.36 -39.81
CA ALA A 519 -21.19 -25.05 -39.41
C ALA A 519 -19.86 -24.72 -40.08
N ASP A 520 -19.25 -25.66 -40.78
CA ASP A 520 -18.06 -25.46 -41.62
C ASP A 520 -18.37 -24.57 -42.85
N GLU A 521 -17.47 -23.64 -43.15
CA GLU A 521 -17.60 -22.61 -44.20
C GLU A 521 -18.99 -21.88 -44.24
N LEU A 522 -19.65 -21.78 -43.08
CA LEU A 522 -20.97 -21.19 -42.94
C LEU A 522 -20.88 -19.67 -43.07
N ALA A 523 -21.64 -19.11 -44.01
CA ALA A 523 -21.82 -17.66 -44.11
C ALA A 523 -22.70 -17.13 -42.97
N VAL A 524 -22.14 -16.27 -42.12
CA VAL A 524 -22.83 -15.63 -41.00
C VAL A 524 -23.01 -14.15 -41.33
N THR A 525 -24.24 -13.62 -41.22
CA THR A 525 -24.52 -12.20 -41.49
C THR A 525 -25.67 -11.65 -40.65
N VAL A 526 -25.56 -10.37 -40.30
CA VAL A 526 -26.64 -9.55 -39.74
C VAL A 526 -26.70 -8.21 -40.45
N SER A 527 -27.90 -7.70 -40.69
CA SER A 527 -28.14 -6.40 -41.31
C SER A 527 -28.96 -5.49 -40.40
N MET A 528 -28.55 -4.23 -40.32
CA MET A 528 -29.16 -3.18 -39.52
C MET A 528 -29.17 -1.86 -40.29
N THR A 529 -29.85 -0.84 -39.78
CA THR A 529 -29.90 0.48 -40.40
C THR A 529 -29.51 1.58 -39.42
N VAL A 530 -28.61 2.46 -39.84
CA VAL A 530 -28.37 3.72 -39.12
C VAL A 530 -29.28 4.77 -39.69
N SER A 531 -30.10 5.37 -38.83
CA SER A 531 -30.98 6.48 -39.20
C SER A 531 -30.15 7.69 -39.65
N SER A 532 -30.67 8.44 -40.62
CA SER A 532 -29.98 9.67 -41.06
C SER A 532 -30.15 10.77 -40.00
N ALA A 533 -29.03 11.43 -39.64
CA ALA A 533 -29.08 12.62 -38.77
C ALA A 533 -30.02 13.71 -39.31
N ALA A 534 -30.21 13.75 -40.63
CA ALA A 534 -31.12 14.66 -41.31
C ALA A 534 -32.60 14.46 -40.96
N ALA A 535 -33.04 13.24 -40.62
CA ALA A 535 -34.43 12.97 -40.25
C ALA A 535 -34.83 13.69 -38.94
N GLY A 536 -33.94 13.69 -37.94
CA GLY A 536 -34.12 14.44 -36.69
C GLY A 536 -34.13 15.95 -36.90
N ASN A 537 -33.19 16.45 -37.71
CA ASN A 537 -33.09 17.88 -38.04
C ASN A 537 -34.30 18.39 -38.83
N SER A 538 -34.85 17.61 -39.75
CA SER A 538 -36.03 18.00 -40.54
C SER A 538 -37.28 18.22 -39.67
N ALA A 539 -37.50 17.36 -38.67
CA ALA A 539 -38.61 17.52 -37.73
C ALA A 539 -38.44 18.77 -36.85
N GLN A 540 -37.21 19.02 -36.37
CA GLN A 540 -36.88 20.22 -35.60
C GLN A 540 -37.02 21.49 -36.43
N ILE A 541 -36.53 21.51 -37.67
CA ILE A 541 -36.68 22.62 -38.62
C ILE A 541 -38.16 22.88 -38.90
N THR A 542 -38.95 21.83 -39.13
CA THR A 542 -40.41 21.97 -39.35
C THR A 542 -41.12 22.55 -38.12
N SER A 543 -40.72 22.11 -36.92
CA SER A 543 -41.24 22.66 -35.66
C SER A 543 -40.85 24.13 -35.48
N LEU A 544 -39.61 24.49 -35.79
CA LEU A 544 -39.10 25.85 -35.72
C LEU A 544 -39.83 26.77 -36.71
N LEU A 545 -40.03 26.32 -37.96
CA LEU A 545 -40.80 27.03 -38.99
C LEU A 545 -42.25 27.29 -38.54
N LYS A 546 -42.91 26.32 -37.89
CA LYS A 546 -44.25 26.52 -37.31
C LYS A 546 -44.24 27.61 -36.23
N LYS A 547 -43.25 27.60 -35.33
CA LYS A 547 -43.10 28.61 -34.27
C LYS A 547 -42.81 29.99 -34.85
N ILE A 548 -41.92 30.11 -35.83
CA ILE A 548 -41.63 31.37 -36.54
C ILE A 548 -42.90 31.91 -37.18
N ASN A 549 -43.64 31.09 -37.92
CA ASN A 549 -44.90 31.50 -38.55
C ASN A 549 -45.96 31.97 -37.53
N ALA A 550 -46.04 31.31 -36.37
CA ALA A 550 -46.93 31.73 -35.29
C ALA A 550 -46.51 33.08 -34.69
N LEU A 551 -45.20 33.29 -34.49
CA LEU A 551 -44.63 34.55 -34.01
C LEU A 551 -44.86 35.68 -35.01
N THR A 552 -44.62 35.46 -36.31
CA THR A 552 -44.90 36.45 -37.37
C THR A 552 -46.36 36.89 -37.36
N LYS A 553 -47.30 35.94 -37.19
CA LYS A 553 -48.73 36.24 -37.05
C LYS A 553 -49.03 37.07 -35.78
N LEU A 554 -48.32 36.82 -34.68
CA LEU A 554 -48.48 37.57 -33.44
C LEU A 554 -47.94 39.00 -33.57
N ILE A 555 -46.76 39.16 -34.15
CA ILE A 555 -46.14 40.48 -34.43
C ILE A 555 -47.07 41.32 -35.29
N ALA A 556 -47.61 40.76 -36.39
CA ALA A 556 -48.56 41.46 -37.25
C ALA A 556 -49.82 41.93 -36.48
N LYS A 557 -50.32 41.12 -35.53
CA LYS A 557 -51.43 41.50 -34.65
C LYS A 557 -51.06 42.65 -33.72
N ILE A 558 -49.84 42.68 -33.19
CA ILE A 558 -49.33 43.75 -32.32
C ILE A 558 -49.13 45.04 -33.11
N GLN A 559 -48.46 44.99 -34.26
CA GLN A 559 -48.26 46.15 -35.14
C GLN A 559 -49.59 46.80 -35.52
N LYS A 560 -50.59 45.96 -35.89
CA LYS A 560 -51.96 46.43 -36.18
C LYS A 560 -52.63 47.11 -34.98
N LYS A 561 -52.41 46.62 -33.76
CA LYS A 561 -52.94 47.25 -32.53
C LYS A 561 -52.24 48.57 -32.18
N LEU A 562 -50.96 48.71 -32.50
CA LEU A 562 -50.15 49.90 -32.20
C LEU A 562 -50.22 50.96 -33.30
N GLY A 563 -50.86 50.70 -34.45
CA GLY A 563 -50.91 51.64 -35.57
C GLY A 563 -49.58 51.81 -36.29
N ILE A 564 -48.62 50.92 -36.05
CA ILE A 564 -47.32 50.89 -36.72
C ILE A 564 -47.54 50.17 -38.05
N LYS A 565 -47.32 50.87 -39.17
CA LYS A 565 -47.41 50.32 -40.52
C LYS A 565 -46.12 49.65 -40.95
#